data_AF-A0A7W7RMC6-F1
#
_entry.id   AF-A0A7W7RMC6-F1
#
_cell.length_a   1.000
_cell.length_b   1.000
_cell.length_c   1.000
_cell.angle_alpha   90.00
_cell.angle_beta   90.00
_cell.angle_gamma   90.00
#
_symmetry.space_group_name_H-M   'P 1'
#
loop_
_entity.id
_entity.type
_entity.pdbx_description
1 polymer ?
#
loop_
_entity_poly.entity_id
_entity_poly.type
_entity_poly.pdbx_seq_one_letter_code
_entity_poly.pdbx_strand_id
1 'polypeptide(L)' 'MISRFAKDVTMRIFLGALAGLFGGYLVGFVASMVAHIGLGSFLDDSSPVLVAFGLLPYPAALVGAVLVPVIVAKRRPE' A
#
# COMPACT_ATOMS: atom_id res chain seq x y z
N MET A 1 -6.01 -34.18 2.26
CA MET A 1 -5.73 -33.33 1.07
C MET A 1 -6.26 -31.91 1.20
N ILE A 2 -7.50 -31.70 1.66
CA ILE A 2 -8.14 -30.37 1.77
C ILE A 2 -7.39 -29.37 2.68
N SER A 3 -6.72 -29.84 3.75
CA SER A 3 -6.04 -28.95 4.70
C SER A 3 -4.73 -28.32 4.17
N ARG A 4 -4.03 -28.95 3.23
CA ARG A 4 -2.83 -28.35 2.60
C ARG A 4 -3.22 -27.23 1.65
N PHE A 5 -4.22 -27.48 0.80
CA PHE A 5 -4.74 -26.48 -0.13
C PHE A 5 -5.23 -25.21 0.60
N ALA A 6 -5.96 -25.37 1.71
CA ALA A 6 -6.40 -24.23 2.53
C ALA A 6 -5.22 -23.46 3.15
N LYS A 7 -4.16 -24.14 3.58
CA LYS A 7 -2.94 -23.48 4.09
C LYS A 7 -2.20 -22.72 2.99
N ASP A 8 -2.06 -23.29 1.81
CA ASP A 8 -1.36 -22.66 0.69
C ASP A 8 -2.09 -21.39 0.22
N VAL A 9 -3.43 -21.43 0.11
CA VAL A 9 -4.23 -20.26 -0.23
C VAL A 9 -4.11 -19.17 0.84
N THR A 10 -4.17 -19.55 2.12
CA THR A 10 -4.01 -18.62 3.25
C THR A 10 -2.63 -17.95 3.22
N MET A 11 -1.57 -18.73 3.00
CA MET A 11 -0.19 -18.24 2.88
C MET A 11 -0.04 -17.24 1.73
N ARG A 12 -0.66 -17.52 0.57
CA ARG A 12 -0.63 -16.63 -0.60
C ARG A 12 -1.35 -15.31 -0.34
N ILE A 13 -2.52 -15.36 0.31
CA ILE A 13 -3.26 -14.15 0.69
C ILE A 13 -2.45 -13.33 1.69
N PHE A 14 -1.87 -13.96 2.71
CA PHE A 14 -1.04 -13.29 3.71
C PHE A 14 0.19 -12.61 3.08
N LEU A 15 0.91 -13.32 2.22
CA LEU A 15 2.05 -12.75 1.47
C LEU A 15 1.61 -11.61 0.55
N GLY A 16 0.45 -11.75 -0.10
CA GLY A 16 -0.14 -10.69 -0.90
C GLY A 16 -0.46 -9.44 -0.08
N ALA A 17 -1.02 -9.60 1.12
CA ALA A 17 -1.28 -8.50 2.04
C ALA A 17 0.01 -7.79 2.46
N LEU A 18 1.06 -8.54 2.80
CA LEU A 18 2.36 -7.96 3.13
C LEU A 18 2.97 -7.21 1.93
N ALA A 19 3.00 -7.83 0.75
CA ALA A 19 3.52 -7.20 -0.46
C ALA A 19 2.74 -5.92 -0.80
N GLY A 20 1.42 -5.96 -0.66
CA GLY A 20 0.56 -4.79 -0.86
C GLY A 20 0.78 -3.69 0.17
N LEU A 21 0.97 -4.05 1.44
CA LEU A 21 1.25 -3.09 2.51
C LEU A 21 2.55 -2.31 2.23
N PHE A 22 3.65 -3.03 2.00
CA PHE A 22 4.95 -2.41 1.75
C PHE A 22 4.99 -1.68 0.40
N GLY A 23 4.40 -2.27 -0.64
CA GLY A 23 4.30 -1.63 -1.96
C GLY A 23 3.46 -0.36 -1.93
N GLY A 24 2.30 -0.41 -1.27
CA GLY A 24 1.43 0.75 -1.08
C GLY A 24 2.11 1.85 -0.26
N TYR A 25 2.81 1.49 0.82
CA TYR A 25 3.58 2.44 1.63
C TYR A 25 4.65 3.13 0.79
N LEU A 26 5.44 2.36 0.02
CA LEU A 26 6.50 2.90 -0.82
C LEU A 26 5.94 3.86 -1.88
N VAL A 27 4.83 3.51 -2.52
CA VAL A 27 4.17 4.38 -3.51
C VAL A 27 3.68 5.68 -2.85
N GLY A 28 3.01 5.59 -1.70
CA GLY A 28 2.55 6.77 -0.97
C GLY A 28 3.71 7.64 -0.45
N PHE A 29 4.84 7.04 -0.10
CA PHE A 29 6.07 7.75 0.28
C PHE A 29 6.67 8.53 -0.89
N VAL A 30 6.78 7.91 -2.07
CA VAL A 30 7.25 8.60 -3.26
C VAL A 30 6.31 9.75 -3.64
N ALA A 31 5.00 9.53 -3.59
CA ALA A 31 4.01 10.58 -3.86
C ALA A 31 4.12 11.75 -2.87
N SER A 32 4.27 11.44 -1.58
CA SER A 32 4.50 12.44 -0.53
C SER A 32 5.75 13.27 -0.78
N MET A 33 6.87 12.61 -1.12
CA MET A 33 8.14 13.27 -1.45
C MET A 33 8.01 14.20 -2.66
N VAL A 34 7.38 13.74 -3.74
CA VAL A 34 7.17 14.56 -4.94
C VAL A 34 6.32 15.79 -4.61
N ALA A 35 5.28 15.63 -3.80
CA ALA A 35 4.44 16.74 -3.37
C ALA A 35 5.20 17.74 -2.50
N HIS A 36 6.03 17.28 -1.55
CA HIS A 36 6.84 18.18 -0.72
C HIS A 36 7.89 18.92 -1.53
N ILE A 37 8.57 18.26 -2.46
CA ILE A 37 9.54 18.93 -3.34
C ILE A 37 8.85 19.95 -4.26
N GLY A 38 7.68 19.60 -4.80
CA GLY A 38 6.95 20.46 -5.74
C GLY A 38 6.23 21.64 -5.08
N LEU A 39 5.69 21.46 -3.88
CA LEU A 39 4.87 22.44 -3.18
C LEU A 39 5.62 23.17 -2.05
N GLY A 40 6.70 22.59 -1.51
CA GLY A 40 7.46 23.16 -0.39
C GLY A 40 8.18 24.46 -0.72
N SER A 41 8.33 24.80 -2.01
CA SER A 41 8.79 26.13 -2.42
C SER A 41 7.69 27.21 -2.37
N PHE A 42 6.43 26.83 -2.22
CA PHE A 42 5.26 27.71 -2.26
C PHE A 42 4.44 27.72 -0.97
N LEU A 43 4.54 26.68 -0.15
CA LEU A 43 3.78 26.49 1.07
C LEU A 43 4.72 26.27 2.24
N ASP A 44 4.38 26.87 3.39
CA ASP A 44 5.08 26.65 4.66
C ASP A 44 4.94 25.18 5.11
N ASP A 45 5.93 24.65 5.81
CA ASP A 45 5.97 23.27 6.30
C ASP A 45 4.80 22.96 7.25
N SER A 46 4.27 24.00 7.91
CA SER A 46 3.08 23.89 8.77
C SER A 46 1.76 23.87 7.98
N SER A 47 1.81 24.00 6.65
CA SER A 47 0.63 24.00 5.79
C SER A 47 -0.14 22.69 5.95
N PRO A 48 -1.45 22.73 6.25
CA PRO A 48 -2.29 21.54 6.34
C PRO A 48 -2.21 20.66 5.09
N VAL A 49 -1.93 21.27 3.93
CA VAL A 49 -1.76 20.58 2.66
C VAL A 49 -0.50 19.71 2.68
N LEU A 50 0.66 20.25 3.07
CA LEU A 50 1.91 19.48 3.16
C LEU A 50 1.81 18.38 4.22
N VAL A 51 1.19 18.67 5.37
CA VAL A 51 0.91 17.66 6.40
C VAL A 51 0.06 16.52 5.84
N ALA A 52 -0.99 16.81 5.07
CA ALA A 52 -1.82 15.79 4.44
C ALA A 52 -1.03 14.92 3.44
N PHE A 53 -0.15 15.54 2.63
CA PHE A 53 0.76 14.79 1.76
C PHE A 53 1.73 13.92 2.55
N GLY A 54 2.19 14.39 3.71
CA GLY A 54 3.06 13.65 4.62
C GLY A 54 2.43 12.34 5.11
N LEU A 55 1.11 12.33 5.23
CA LEU A 55 0.33 11.17 5.65
C LEU A 55 -0.04 10.20 4.51
N LEU A 56 0.20 10.52 3.23
CA LEU A 56 -0.11 9.64 2.09
C LEU A 56 0.44 8.21 2.14
N PRO A 57 1.61 7.92 2.74
CA PRO A 57 2.11 6.54 2.85
C PRO A 57 1.13 5.61 3.57
N TYR A 58 0.44 6.08 4.60
CA TYR A 58 -0.46 5.27 5.42
C TYR A 58 -1.73 4.79 4.70
N PRO A 59 -2.56 5.66 4.09
CA PRO A 59 -3.72 5.22 3.34
C PRO A 59 -3.32 4.43 2.09
N ALA A 60 -2.20 4.76 1.43
CA ALA A 60 -1.71 3.98 0.30
C ALA A 60 -1.30 2.55 0.71
N ALA A 61 -0.64 2.41 1.87
CA ALA A 61 -0.33 1.11 2.45
C ALA A 61 -1.58 0.30 2.78
N LEU A 62 -2.61 0.93 3.37
CA LEU A 62 -3.90 0.27 3.65
C LEU A 62 -4.58 -0.22 2.37
N VAL A 63 -4.64 0.63 1.35
CA VAL A 63 -5.21 0.29 0.04
C VAL A 63 -4.46 -0.89 -0.58
N GLY A 64 -3.12 -0.87 -0.56
CA GLY A 64 -2.31 -1.97 -1.06
C GLY A 64 -2.52 -3.26 -0.27
N ALA A 65 -2.51 -3.19 1.07
CA ALA A 65 -2.71 -4.31 1.97
C ALA A 65 -4.06 -5.02 1.77
N VAL A 66 -5.08 -4.31 1.28
CA VAL A 66 -6.40 -4.86 0.97
C VAL A 66 -6.52 -5.31 -0.49
N LEU A 67 -6.11 -4.47 -1.46
CA LEU A 67 -6.30 -4.75 -2.88
C LEU A 67 -5.44 -5.91 -3.38
N VAL A 68 -4.18 -5.98 -2.95
CA VAL A 68 -3.26 -7.03 -3.41
C VAL A 68 -3.75 -8.44 -3.04
N PRO A 69 -4.14 -8.74 -1.77
CA PRO A 69 -4.69 -10.06 -1.46
C PRO A 69 -6.01 -10.35 -2.18
N VAL A 70 -6.85 -9.35 -2.43
CA VAL A 70 -8.08 -9.52 -3.25
C VAL A 70 -7.73 -9.92 -4.68
N ILE A 71 -6.74 -9.26 -5.29
CA ILE A 71 -6.24 -9.61 -6.63
C ILE A 71 -5.65 -11.03 -6.63
N VAL A 72 -4.84 -11.37 -5.64
CA VAL A 72 -4.23 -12.70 -5.48
C VAL A 72 -5.31 -13.79 -5.32
N ALA A 73 -6.36 -13.53 -4.53
CA ALA A 73 -7.47 -14.46 -4.34
C ALA A 73 -8.31 -14.66 -5.61
N LYS A 74 -8.42 -13.63 -6.46
CA LYS A 74 -9.13 -13.73 -7.75
C LYS A 74 -8.33 -14.48 -8.82
N ARG A 75 -6.99 -14.51 -8.73
CA ARG A 75 -6.14 -15.27 -9.66
C ARG A 75 -6.22 -16.76 -9.31
N ARG A 76 -7.01 -17.53 -10.07
CA ARG A 76 -7.03 -19.00 -9.94
C ARG A 76 -5.61 -19.55 -10.10
N PRO A 77 -5.14 -20.46 -9.23
CA PRO A 77 -4.01 -21.30 -9.57
C PRO A 77 -4.44 -22.18 -10.74
N GLU A 78 -3.88 -21.91 -11.92
CA GLU A 78 -3.86 -22.83 -13.05
C GLU A 78 -2.87 -23.97 -12.81
#